data_AF-A0A537A0J5-F1
#
_entry.id   AF-A0A537A0J5-F1
#
_cell.length_a   1.000
_cell.length_b   1.000
_cell.length_c   1.000
_cell.angle_alpha   90.00
_cell.angle_beta   90.00
_cell.angle_gamma   90.00
#
_symmetry.space_group_name_H-M   'P 1'
#
loop_
_entity.id
_entity.type
_entity.pdbx_description
1 polymer ?
#
loop_
_entity_poly.entity_id
_entity_poly.type
_entity_poly.pdbx_seq_one_letter_code
_entity_poly.pdbx_strand_id
1 'polypeptide(L)'
;MKISEQSKAHALADEIALPEVLAGAAAARQKLSLSAAMARTFGKFDIALRARLLGRLLASVGPLALKVVGGGVFAKYVRLARSPEIPVSFEDAARTTSGQVSELVRYVEQSNPKLIDRLLTALLRITRRRQRC
;
A
#
# COMPACT_ATOMS: atom_id res chain seq x y z
N MET A 1 -19.74 26.49 -68.16
CA MET A 1 -20.68 27.39 -67.44
C MET A 1 -20.89 26.82 -66.04
N LYS A 2 -20.72 27.66 -65.00
CA LYS A 2 -21.44 27.76 -63.70
C LYS A 2 -22.03 26.45 -63.09
N ILE A 3 -21.91 26.12 -61.78
CA ILE A 3 -21.77 26.90 -60.54
C ILE A 3 -21.47 25.98 -59.33
N SER A 4 -20.91 26.59 -58.30
CA SER A 4 -20.52 26.14 -56.95
C SER A 4 -21.60 25.45 -56.09
N GLU A 5 -21.19 24.64 -55.11
CA GLU A 5 -21.57 24.83 -53.69
C GLU A 5 -20.70 24.01 -52.71
N GLN A 6 -20.68 24.46 -51.46
CA GLN A 6 -19.63 24.33 -50.46
C GLN A 6 -20.25 23.80 -49.16
N SER A 7 -19.69 22.75 -48.53
CA SER A 7 -19.94 22.39 -47.12
C SER A 7 -19.12 21.15 -46.77
N LYS A 8 -18.49 20.93 -45.61
CA LYS A 8 -18.16 21.69 -44.41
C LYS A 8 -17.35 20.69 -43.55
N ALA A 9 -16.37 21.22 -42.84
CA ALA A 9 -15.46 20.49 -41.95
C ALA A 9 -16.16 19.51 -40.98
N HIS A 10 -15.48 18.41 -40.62
CA HIS A 10 -15.07 18.22 -39.23
C HIS A 10 -13.99 17.14 -39.09
N ALA A 11 -12.89 17.55 -38.47
CA ALA A 11 -11.85 16.70 -37.92
C ALA A 11 -12.38 15.92 -36.70
N LEU A 12 -11.91 14.68 -36.56
CA LEU A 12 -11.70 13.98 -35.30
C LEU A 12 -10.47 13.08 -35.58
N ALA A 13 -9.24 13.48 -35.26
CA ALA A 13 -8.69 13.55 -33.91
C ALA A 13 -8.89 12.24 -33.14
N ASP A 14 -8.32 11.16 -33.66
CA ASP A 14 -8.00 9.97 -32.86
C ASP A 14 -6.57 10.13 -32.32
N GLU A 15 -6.38 11.18 -31.51
CA GLU A 15 -5.25 11.28 -30.60
C GLU A 15 -5.62 10.49 -29.34
N ILE A 16 -5.68 9.16 -29.46
CA ILE A 16 -5.69 8.30 -28.28
C ILE A 16 -4.26 8.32 -27.76
N ALA A 17 -4.03 9.27 -26.86
CA ALA A 17 -2.90 9.35 -25.97
C ALA A 17 -2.73 8.01 -25.23
N LEU A 18 -1.93 7.12 -25.81
CA LEU A 18 -1.29 6.00 -25.15
C LEU A 18 0.15 6.37 -24.71
N PRO A 19 0.33 7.25 -23.71
CA PRO A 19 1.53 7.17 -22.86
C PRO A 19 1.24 6.88 -21.38
N GLU A 20 0.03 7.14 -20.87
CA GLU A 20 -0.19 7.12 -19.41
C GLU A 20 -0.27 5.71 -18.79
N VAL A 21 -0.81 4.73 -19.52
CA VAL A 21 -0.95 3.35 -19.01
C VAL A 21 0.42 2.65 -18.94
N LEU A 22 1.32 2.93 -19.88
CA LEU A 22 2.68 2.39 -19.89
C LEU A 22 3.60 3.11 -18.89
N ALA A 23 3.44 4.42 -18.66
CA ALA A 23 4.16 5.13 -17.60
C ALA A 23 3.76 4.63 -16.20
N GLY A 24 2.46 4.33 -15.98
CA GLY A 24 1.98 3.68 -14.77
C GLY A 24 2.54 2.27 -14.56
N ALA A 25 2.65 1.48 -15.64
CA ALA A 25 3.21 0.13 -15.60
C ALA A 25 4.75 0.11 -15.45
N ALA A 26 5.45 1.11 -15.98
CA ALA A 26 6.91 1.26 -15.85
C ALA A 26 7.32 1.77 -14.46
N ALA A 27 6.57 2.72 -13.88
CA ALA A 27 6.71 3.10 -12.47
C ALA A 27 6.35 1.93 -11.52
N ALA A 28 5.40 1.08 -11.92
CA ALA A 28 5.03 -0.15 -11.22
C ALA A 28 6.05 -1.30 -11.35
N ARG A 29 6.91 -1.29 -12.37
CA ARG A 29 7.95 -2.31 -12.60
C ARG A 29 9.32 -1.95 -12.01
N GLN A 30 9.67 -0.65 -11.92
CA GLN A 30 10.97 -0.22 -11.40
C GLN A 30 11.01 -0.01 -9.88
N LYS A 31 9.85 0.22 -9.24
CA LYS A 31 9.71 -0.06 -7.81
C LYS A 31 9.65 -1.57 -7.65
N LEU A 32 10.73 -2.18 -7.18
CA LEU A 32 10.60 -3.35 -6.31
C LEU A 32 9.59 -2.98 -5.22
N SER A 33 8.33 -3.35 -5.41
CA SER A 33 7.23 -2.74 -4.64
C SER A 33 7.51 -2.98 -3.16
N LEU A 34 7.55 -1.91 -2.38
CA LEU A 34 7.88 -2.00 -0.97
C LEU A 34 6.94 -3.01 -0.28
N SER A 35 5.69 -3.07 -0.74
CA SER A 35 4.71 -4.08 -0.37
C SER A 35 5.17 -5.51 -0.61
N ALA A 36 5.75 -5.84 -1.75
CA ALA A 36 6.30 -7.17 -2.03
C ALA A 36 7.58 -7.44 -1.22
N ALA A 37 8.45 -6.45 -1.07
CA ALA A 37 9.65 -6.58 -0.25
C ALA A 37 9.30 -6.83 1.24
N MET A 38 8.35 -6.07 1.78
CA MET A 38 7.83 -6.23 3.14
C MET A 38 7.12 -7.57 3.33
N ALA A 39 6.30 -7.99 2.37
CA ALA A 39 5.63 -9.29 2.43
C ALA A 39 6.62 -10.46 2.49
N ARG A 40 7.71 -10.38 1.73
CA ARG A 40 8.79 -11.40 1.72
C ARG A 40 9.60 -11.42 3.01
N THR A 41 9.86 -10.24 3.61
CA THR A 41 10.63 -10.14 4.86
C THR A 41 9.77 -10.41 6.10
N PHE A 42 8.45 -10.20 6.02
CA PHE A 42 7.51 -10.45 7.11
C PHE A 42 7.61 -11.88 7.64
N GLY A 43 7.71 -12.86 6.74
CA GLY A 43 7.93 -14.27 7.08
C GLY A 43 9.21 -14.55 7.88
N LYS A 44 10.22 -13.68 7.77
CA LYS A 44 11.50 -13.82 8.46
C LYS A 44 11.54 -13.13 9.82
N PHE A 45 10.54 -12.30 10.13
CA PHE A 45 10.47 -11.61 11.41
C PHE A 45 9.96 -12.53 12.52
N ASP A 46 10.56 -12.37 13.69
CA ASP A 46 10.06 -12.89 14.97
C ASP A 46 8.62 -12.42 15.22
N ILE A 47 7.84 -13.24 15.92
CA ILE A 47 6.40 -13.01 16.09
C ILE A 47 6.10 -11.69 16.80
N ALA A 48 6.94 -11.30 17.76
CA ALA A 48 6.83 -10.02 18.46
C ALA A 48 7.07 -8.83 17.53
N LEU A 49 7.99 -8.96 16.57
CA LEU A 49 8.27 -7.91 15.60
C LEU A 49 7.16 -7.81 14.55
N ARG A 50 6.59 -8.95 14.12
CA ARG A 50 5.41 -8.98 13.25
C ARG A 50 4.22 -8.26 13.88
N ALA A 51 3.92 -8.54 15.14
CA ALA A 51 2.83 -7.91 15.87
C ALA A 51 3.02 -6.39 15.97
N ARG A 52 4.22 -5.92 16.33
CA ARG A 52 4.53 -4.48 16.40
C ARG A 52 4.46 -3.78 15.05
N LEU A 53 4.97 -4.43 14.00
CA LEU A 53 4.90 -3.92 12.64
C LEU A 53 3.44 -3.75 12.19
N LEU A 54 2.63 -4.79 12.37
CA LEU A 54 1.21 -4.76 12.07
C LEU A 54 0.50 -3.69 12.89
N GLY A 55 0.75 -3.59 14.19
CA GLY A 55 0.12 -2.59 15.05
C GLY A 55 0.33 -1.16 14.58
N ARG A 56 1.51 -0.84 14.07
CA ARG A 56 1.83 0.49 13.53
C ARG A 56 1.26 0.72 12.13
N LEU A 57 1.28 -0.30 11.28
CA LEU A 57 0.63 -0.21 9.98
C LEU A 57 -0.87 0.01 10.16
N LEU A 58 -1.52 -0.79 10.99
CA LEU A 58 -2.96 -0.70 11.24
C LEU A 58 -3.35 0.62 11.92
N ALA A 59 -2.50 1.19 12.79
CA ALA A 59 -2.71 2.53 13.35
C ALA A 59 -2.71 3.64 12.29
N SER A 60 -2.02 3.43 11.15
CA SER A 60 -2.03 4.36 10.02
C SER A 60 -3.21 4.17 9.07
N VAL A 61 -4.01 3.11 9.26
CA VAL A 61 -5.13 2.76 8.40
C VAL A 61 -6.44 3.19 9.03
N GLY A 62 -7.24 3.93 8.27
CA GLY A 62 -8.54 4.40 8.71
C GLY A 62 -9.53 3.25 8.98
N PRO A 63 -10.55 3.47 9.82
CA PRO A 63 -11.50 2.44 10.24
C PRO A 63 -12.29 1.81 9.08
N LEU A 64 -12.52 2.55 7.99
CA LEU A 64 -13.16 2.00 6.79
C LEU A 64 -12.24 1.02 6.06
N ALA A 65 -10.97 1.36 5.90
CA ALA A 65 -10.00 0.52 5.22
C ALA A 65 -9.68 -0.75 6.02
N LEU A 66 -9.63 -0.68 7.35
CA LEU A 66 -9.46 -1.87 8.20
C LEU A 66 -10.53 -2.95 7.99
N LYS A 67 -11.74 -2.58 7.54
CA LYS A 67 -12.82 -3.54 7.26
C LYS A 67 -12.61 -4.31 5.97
N VAL A 68 -11.86 -3.75 5.01
CA VAL A 68 -11.77 -4.29 3.64
C VAL A 68 -10.37 -4.82 3.31
N VAL A 69 -9.33 -4.15 3.81
CA VAL A 69 -7.93 -4.51 3.53
C VAL A 69 -7.63 -5.90 4.06
N GLY A 70 -6.95 -6.71 3.23
CA GLY A 70 -6.55 -8.07 3.59
C GLY A 70 -7.73 -9.03 3.70
N GLY A 71 -8.83 -8.76 2.99
CA GLY A 71 -10.07 -9.52 3.06
C GLY A 71 -10.83 -9.35 4.38
N GLY A 72 -10.63 -8.24 5.09
CA GLY A 72 -11.32 -7.94 6.34
C GLY A 72 -10.77 -8.63 7.59
N VAL A 73 -9.62 -9.31 7.49
CA VAL A 73 -8.95 -9.94 8.65
C VAL A 73 -8.58 -8.93 9.75
N PHE A 74 -8.41 -7.66 9.37
CA PHE A 74 -8.11 -6.57 10.31
C PHE A 74 -9.35 -5.87 10.89
N ALA A 75 -10.57 -6.29 10.53
CA ALA A 75 -11.81 -5.60 10.92
C ALA A 75 -12.01 -5.52 12.44
N LYS A 76 -11.46 -6.46 13.20
CA LYS A 76 -11.52 -6.43 14.67
C LYS A 76 -10.80 -5.23 15.30
N TYR A 77 -9.83 -4.64 14.59
CA TYR A 77 -9.06 -3.49 15.07
C TYR A 77 -9.73 -2.15 14.73
N VAL A 78 -10.91 -2.14 14.12
CA VAL A 78 -11.63 -0.91 13.74
C VAL A 78 -11.87 0.02 14.92
N ARG A 79 -12.15 -0.53 16.12
CA ARG A 79 -12.32 0.27 17.35
C ARG A 79 -11.03 0.97 17.80
N LEU A 80 -9.87 0.51 17.31
CA LEU A 80 -8.54 0.99 17.66
C LEU A 80 -7.89 1.81 16.52
N ALA A 81 -8.61 2.06 15.42
CA ALA A 81 -8.10 2.74 14.22
C ALA A 81 -7.62 4.19 14.43
N ARG A 82 -7.88 4.77 15.61
CA ARG A 82 -7.43 6.12 16.01
C ARG A 82 -6.41 6.10 17.15
N SER A 83 -6.02 4.92 17.60
CA SER A 83 -4.97 4.75 18.59
C SER A 83 -3.61 4.95 17.94
N PRO A 84 -2.64 5.59 18.62
CA PRO A 84 -1.29 5.78 18.08
C PRO A 84 -0.55 4.46 17.85
N GLU A 85 -0.97 3.40 18.54
CA GLU A 85 -0.49 2.04 18.37
C GLU A 85 -1.65 1.07 18.60
N ILE A 86 -1.82 0.10 17.69
CA ILE A 86 -2.82 -0.95 17.82
C ILE A 86 -2.15 -2.19 18.42
N PRO A 87 -2.55 -2.66 19.61
CA PRO A 87 -2.03 -3.91 20.16
C PRO A 87 -2.55 -5.08 19.32
N VAL A 88 -1.68 -5.61 18.46
CA VAL A 88 -1.93 -6.84 17.69
C VAL A 88 -1.47 -8.03 18.52
N SER A 89 -2.35 -9.02 18.71
CA SER A 89 -1.99 -10.23 19.44
C SER A 89 -0.97 -11.05 18.66
N PHE A 90 -0.15 -11.84 19.35
CA PHE A 90 0.81 -12.72 18.68
C PHE A 90 0.12 -13.78 17.83
N GLU A 91 -1.05 -14.26 18.25
CA GLU A 91 -1.86 -15.20 17.48
C GLU A 91 -2.29 -14.59 16.14
N ASP A 92 -2.64 -13.30 16.14
CA ASP A 92 -3.04 -12.58 14.92
C ASP A 92 -1.85 -12.30 14.01
N ALA A 93 -0.71 -11.94 14.60
CA ALA A 93 0.53 -11.79 13.86
C ALA A 93 1.00 -13.10 13.23
N ALA A 94 0.67 -14.25 13.83
CA ALA A 94 1.01 -15.57 13.31
C ALA A 94 0.11 -15.98 12.15
N ARG A 95 -1.20 -15.69 12.27
CA ARG A 95 -2.21 -15.97 11.23
C ARG A 95 -2.14 -15.04 10.03
N THR A 96 -1.54 -13.86 10.19
CA THR A 96 -1.45 -12.90 9.09
C THR A 96 -0.53 -13.43 7.99
N THR A 97 -1.06 -13.47 6.76
CA THR A 97 -0.33 -13.97 5.58
C THR A 97 0.49 -12.87 4.92
N SER A 98 1.51 -13.26 4.16
CA SER A 98 2.32 -12.31 3.36
C SER A 98 1.48 -11.53 2.35
N GLY A 99 0.43 -12.15 1.78
CA GLY A 99 -0.52 -11.48 0.89
C GLY A 99 -1.27 -10.35 1.57
N GLN A 100 -1.80 -10.59 2.78
CA GLN A 100 -2.48 -9.57 3.58
C GLN A 100 -1.54 -8.41 3.97
N VAL A 101 -0.28 -8.72 4.30
CA VAL A 101 0.73 -7.69 4.57
C VAL A 101 1.03 -6.88 3.31
N SER A 102 1.15 -7.52 2.16
CA SER A 102 1.39 -6.84 0.89
C SER A 102 0.25 -5.86 0.56
N GLU A 103 -0.99 -6.30 0.73
CA GLU A 103 -2.17 -5.48 0.50
C GLU A 103 -2.25 -4.29 1.46
N LEU A 104 -1.98 -4.53 2.75
CA LEU A 104 -1.93 -3.51 3.79
C LEU A 104 -0.86 -2.45 3.50
N VAL A 105 0.36 -2.87 3.17
CA VAL A 105 1.47 -1.96 2.85
C VAL A 105 1.17 -1.19 1.56
N ARG A 106 0.58 -1.84 0.55
CA ARG A 106 0.17 -1.17 -0.69
C ARG A 106 -0.88 -0.08 -0.42
N TYR A 107 -1.87 -0.37 0.43
CA TYR A 107 -2.87 0.61 0.83
C TYR A 107 -2.24 1.81 1.53
N VAL A 108 -1.32 1.58 2.47
CA VAL A 108 -0.63 2.67 3.20
C VAL A 108 0.27 3.49 2.26
N GLU A 109 0.97 2.84 1.33
CA GLU A 109 1.80 3.51 0.32
C GLU A 109 0.94 4.44 -0.58
N GLN A 110 -0.23 3.98 -1.00
CA GLN A 110 -1.17 4.76 -1.82
C GLN A 110 -1.84 5.89 -1.03
N SER A 111 -2.17 5.64 0.24
CA SER A 111 -2.92 6.61 1.06
C SER A 111 -2.02 7.71 1.63
N ASN A 112 -0.80 7.36 2.06
CA ASN A 112 0.14 8.32 2.62
C ASN A 112 1.59 7.82 2.51
N PRO A 113 2.33 8.17 1.45
CA PRO A 113 3.68 7.68 1.23
C PRO A 113 4.67 8.14 2.32
N LYS A 114 4.43 9.27 3.00
CA LYS A 114 5.29 9.77 4.07
C LYS A 114 5.24 8.90 5.34
N LEU A 115 4.16 8.14 5.55
CA LEU A 115 4.02 7.26 6.71
C LEU A 115 4.90 6.01 6.59
N ILE A 116 5.10 5.54 5.36
CA ILE A 116 5.99 4.41 5.06
C ILE A 116 7.43 4.73 5.48
N ASP A 117 7.95 5.91 5.12
CA ASP A 117 9.32 6.32 5.45
C ASP A 117 9.53 6.41 6.97
N ARG A 118 8.54 6.96 7.67
CA ARG A 118 8.54 7.06 9.14
C ARG A 118 8.50 5.67 9.78
N LEU A 119 7.67 4.77 9.25
CA LEU A 119 7.54 3.41 9.74
C LEU A 119 8.84 2.63 9.56
N LEU A 120 9.43 2.68 8.36
CA LEU A 120 10.73 2.07 8.04
C LEU A 120 11.83 2.57 8.97
N THR A 121 11.93 3.89 9.14
CA THR A 121 12.90 4.51 10.05
C THR A 121 12.69 4.04 11.49
N ALA A 122 11.44 3.95 11.94
CA ALA A 122 11.11 3.51 13.28
C ALA A 122 11.39 2.02 13.50
N LEU A 123 11.18 1.17 12.49
CA LEU A 123 11.51 -0.25 12.54
C LEU A 123 13.03 -0.47 12.56
N LEU A 124 13.78 0.24 11.72
CA LEU A 124 15.25 0.16 11.69
C LEU A 124 15.88 0.55 13.03
N ARG A 125 15.28 1.51 13.75
CA ARG A 125 15.72 1.86 15.11
C ARG A 125 15.45 0.72 16.10
N ILE A 126 14.32 0.04 15.99
CA ILE A 126 13.95 -1.05 16.91
C ILE A 126 14.82 -2.29 16.67
N THR A 127 15.04 -2.65 15.40
CA THR A 127 15.92 -3.78 15.06
C THR A 127 17.36 -3.51 15.47
N ARG A 128 17.87 -2.27 15.30
CA ARG A 128 19.20 -1.90 15.83
C ARG A 128 19.30 -1.96 17.35
N ARG A 129 18.26 -1.56 18.09
CA ARG A 129 18.28 -1.66 19.56
C ARG A 129 18.30 -3.11 20.04
N ARG A 130 17.65 -4.03 19.34
CA ARG A 130 17.69 -5.48 19.65
C ARG A 130 19.04 -6.14 19.34
N GLN A 131 19.86 -5.59 18.46
CA GLN A 131 21.19 -6.13 18.12
C GLN A 131 22.31 -5.67 19.08
N ARG A 132 22.03 -4.68 19.95
CA ARG A 132 22.99 -4.16 20.94
C ARG A 132 22.77 -4.70 22.36
N CYS A 133 21.79 -5.58 22.53
CA CYS A 133 21.55 -6.32 23.77
C CYS A 133 21.76 -7.81 23.48
#